data_AF-A0A4D6LD05-F1
#
_entry.id   AF-A0A4D6LD05-F1
#
_cell.length_a   1.000
_cell.length_b   1.000
_cell.length_c   1.000
_cell.angle_alpha   90.00
_cell.angle_beta   90.00
_cell.angle_gamma   90.00
#
_symmetry.space_group_name_H-M   'P 1'
#
loop_
_entity.id
_entity.type
_entity.pdbx_description
1 polymer ?
#
loop_
_entity_poly.entity_id
_entity_poly.type
_entity_poly.pdbx_seq_one_letter_code
_entity_poly.pdbx_strand_id
1 'polypeptide(L)'
;MGVSLVHALFLTLFLLCLQTKAEDSGATRKLAGACNLFKGKWVYDASYPLYDPSSCPFIDPQFNCQKHGRSDKLYQKYRWSPFSCPLPRFNGLDFLQRYRGKKIMFVGDSLSLNQFNSLACMIHAWVPKSKSTFSQRDALSKVTFEEYGLEIYLYRTAYLVDLDREKVGRVLKLDSIKNGDSWMGMDALIFNTWHWWTHTGSSQPWDYVEVDNRLLKDMNRFVAYYKGLTTWAKWIERNINPSQTKVFFLGISPVHYVGRDWNQPAKSCMSETEPFFGLKYPAGTPMAWVVVNKVLNRIKKPVYFLDVTTLSQYRKDAHPEGYSGVMAVDCSHWCLPGLPDTWNELLSAVLSG
;
A
#
# COMPACT_ATOMS: atom_id res chain seq x y z
N MET A 1 -15.28 64.02 47.75
CA MET A 1 -13.95 63.87 47.12
C MET A 1 -13.44 62.47 47.46
N GLY A 2 -13.11 61.64 46.46
CA GLY A 2 -12.51 60.28 46.57
C GLY A 2 -13.51 59.13 46.74
N VAL A 3 -14.10 58.52 45.68
CA VAL A 3 -13.58 57.47 44.74
C VAL A 3 -13.42 56.10 45.44
N SER A 4 -14.43 55.22 45.40
CA SER A 4 -14.66 54.07 44.44
C SER A 4 -13.96 52.77 44.85
N LEU A 5 -14.42 51.54 44.60
CA LEU A 5 -15.64 50.97 44.02
C LEU A 5 -15.72 49.49 44.48
N VAL A 6 -16.93 49.04 44.76
CA VAL A 6 -17.54 47.70 44.71
C VAL A 6 -16.67 46.51 44.26
N HIS A 7 -16.60 45.48 45.12
CA HIS A 7 -16.16 44.12 44.78
C HIS A 7 -17.34 43.21 44.43
N ALA A 8 -17.16 42.46 43.34
CA ALA A 8 -17.64 41.11 43.03
C ALA A 8 -19.15 40.81 42.97
N LEU A 9 -19.66 40.70 41.73
CA LEU A 9 -20.82 39.87 41.38
C LEU A 9 -20.39 38.94 40.22
N PHE A 10 -20.26 37.65 40.53
CA PHE A 10 -20.00 36.59 39.56
C PHE A 10 -21.25 36.37 38.70
N LEU A 11 -21.18 36.73 37.41
CA LEU A 11 -22.15 36.27 36.40
C LEU A 11 -21.64 34.97 35.76
N THR A 12 -22.33 33.87 36.03
CA THR A 12 -22.20 32.59 35.32
C THR A 12 -22.76 32.74 33.90
N LEU A 13 -21.88 32.70 32.90
CA LEU A 13 -22.26 32.63 31.48
C LEU A 13 -22.50 31.16 31.11
N PHE A 14 -23.75 30.71 31.12
CA PHE A 14 -24.16 29.42 30.56
C PHE A 14 -24.13 29.50 29.03
N LEU A 15 -23.05 29.02 28.42
CA LEU A 15 -22.99 28.74 26.99
C LEU A 15 -23.78 27.45 26.70
N LEU A 16 -24.98 27.61 26.13
CA LEU A 16 -25.72 26.54 25.47
C LEU A 16 -24.94 26.04 24.24
N CYS A 17 -24.10 25.01 24.42
CA CYS A 17 -23.65 24.19 23.31
C CYS A 17 -24.78 23.25 22.90
N LEU A 18 -25.55 23.65 21.89
CA LEU A 18 -26.36 22.73 21.09
C LEU A 18 -25.42 21.71 20.44
N GLN A 19 -25.35 20.50 21.01
CA GLN A 19 -24.72 19.36 20.35
C GLN A 19 -25.56 18.98 19.14
N THR A 20 -25.15 19.43 17.96
CA THR A 20 -25.60 18.84 16.70
C THR A 20 -25.02 17.42 16.62
N LYS A 21 -25.86 16.41 16.82
CA LYS A 21 -25.54 15.02 16.44
C LYS A 21 -25.36 15.00 14.92
N ALA A 22 -24.11 14.93 14.48
CA ALA A 22 -23.81 14.48 13.13
C ALA A 22 -24.17 12.99 13.04
N GLU A 23 -25.19 12.65 12.27
CA GLU A 23 -25.46 11.27 11.87
C GLU A 23 -24.35 10.83 10.92
N ASP A 24 -23.36 10.13 11.46
CA ASP A 24 -22.40 9.34 10.71
C ASP A 24 -23.15 8.14 10.11
N SER A 25 -23.57 8.26 8.86
CA SER A 25 -24.10 7.13 8.07
C SER A 25 -22.95 6.25 7.60
N GLY A 26 -22.26 5.64 8.57
CA GLY A 26 -21.25 4.62 8.36
C GLY A 26 -21.90 3.28 8.01
N ALA A 27 -21.87 2.92 6.74
CA ALA A 27 -22.17 1.57 6.28
C ALA A 27 -21.32 0.54 7.06
N THR A 28 -21.99 -0.54 7.48
CA THR A 28 -21.54 -1.68 8.30
C THR A 28 -20.04 -1.99 8.21
N ARG A 29 -19.24 -1.29 9.01
CA ARG A 29 -17.90 -1.74 9.39
C ARG A 29 -18.10 -2.95 10.29
N LYS A 30 -17.76 -4.15 9.80
CA LYS A 30 -17.17 -5.16 10.70
C LYS A 30 -15.77 -4.66 11.08
N LEU A 31 -15.69 -3.50 11.74
CA LEU A 31 -14.62 -3.28 12.69
C LEU A 31 -14.98 -4.20 13.84
N ALA A 32 -14.25 -5.30 13.98
CA ALA A 32 -14.10 -5.88 15.30
C ALA A 32 -13.65 -4.73 16.21
N GLY A 33 -14.55 -4.27 17.08
CA GLY A 33 -14.32 -3.10 17.91
C GLY A 33 -13.12 -3.34 18.83
N ALA A 34 -12.02 -2.60 18.59
CA ALA A 34 -11.08 -2.04 19.57
C ALA A 34 -9.77 -1.60 18.91
N CYS A 35 -9.31 -2.26 17.83
CA CYS A 35 -7.99 -2.00 17.25
C CYS A 35 -8.00 -1.47 15.82
N ASN A 36 -7.42 -0.28 15.64
CA ASN A 36 -7.02 0.22 14.33
C ASN A 36 -5.51 -0.06 14.12
N LEU A 37 -5.21 -1.14 13.39
CA LEU A 37 -3.83 -1.56 13.08
C LEU A 37 -3.04 -0.51 12.27
N PHE A 38 -3.71 0.43 11.61
CA PHE A 38 -3.09 1.41 10.71
C PHE A 38 -2.82 2.77 11.38
N LYS A 39 -3.15 2.92 12.67
CA LYS A 39 -2.84 4.11 13.48
C LYS A 39 -1.88 3.74 14.60
N GLY A 40 -0.70 4.34 14.58
CA GLY A 40 0.43 3.92 15.39
C GLY A 40 1.65 4.79 15.17
N LYS A 41 2.80 4.26 15.58
CA LYS A 41 4.11 4.89 15.40
C LYS A 41 5.15 3.85 15.01
N TRP A 42 6.22 4.31 14.36
CA TRP A 42 7.42 3.51 14.17
C TRP A 42 8.23 3.48 15.47
N VAL A 43 8.69 2.28 15.84
CA VAL A 43 9.54 2.07 17.00
C VAL A 43 10.77 1.29 16.57
N TYR A 44 11.93 1.68 17.11
CA TYR A 44 13.15 0.93 16.93
C TYR A 44 13.01 -0.44 17.60
N ASP A 45 13.47 -1.49 16.91
CA ASP A 45 13.50 -2.86 17.38
C ASP A 45 14.78 -3.54 16.88
N ALA A 46 15.67 -3.87 17.82
CA ALA A 46 16.97 -4.47 17.51
C ALA A 46 16.85 -5.85 16.81
N SER A 47 15.71 -6.54 17.01
CA SER A 47 15.42 -7.86 16.44
C SER A 47 14.99 -7.84 14.97
N TYR A 48 14.77 -6.67 14.39
CA TYR A 48 14.54 -6.51 12.96
C TYR A 48 15.89 -6.44 12.21
N PRO A 49 15.96 -6.68 10.88
CA PRO A 49 14.87 -7.10 10.00
C PRO A 49 14.39 -8.53 10.28
N LEU A 50 13.28 -8.92 9.67
CA LEU A 50 12.69 -10.26 9.82
C LEU A 50 13.49 -11.36 9.12
N TYR A 51 14.39 -11.00 8.20
CA TYR A 51 15.24 -11.93 7.46
C TYR A 51 16.49 -11.22 6.94
N ASP A 52 17.52 -12.01 6.60
CA ASP A 52 18.72 -11.53 5.90
C ASP A 52 18.44 -11.49 4.39
N PRO A 53 18.59 -10.32 3.71
CA PRO A 53 18.34 -10.22 2.28
C PRO A 53 19.25 -11.12 1.43
N SER A 54 20.45 -11.47 1.90
CA SER A 54 21.38 -12.36 1.16
C SER A 54 20.88 -13.81 1.10
N SER A 55 19.98 -14.19 2.01
CA SER A 55 19.41 -15.54 2.09
C SER A 55 18.15 -15.72 1.24
N CYS A 56 17.52 -14.64 0.78
CA CYS A 56 16.27 -14.74 0.03
C CYS A 56 16.53 -14.75 -1.49
N PRO A 57 16.10 -15.81 -2.21
CA PRO A 57 16.30 -15.90 -3.66
C PRO A 57 15.27 -15.09 -4.48
N PHE A 58 14.24 -14.53 -3.84
CA PHE A 58 13.10 -13.91 -4.52
C PHE A 58 13.20 -12.39 -4.66
N ILE A 59 14.20 -11.75 -4.05
CA ILE A 59 14.33 -10.28 -4.09
C ILE A 59 14.73 -9.85 -5.50
N ASP A 60 13.88 -9.07 -6.17
CA ASP A 60 14.28 -8.36 -7.37
C ASP A 60 15.50 -7.47 -7.06
N PRO A 61 16.58 -7.51 -7.86
CA PRO A 61 17.78 -6.72 -7.63
C PRO A 61 17.49 -5.26 -7.28
N GLN A 62 16.48 -4.64 -7.90
CA GLN A 62 16.17 -3.23 -7.68
C GLN A 62 15.74 -2.87 -6.25
N PHE A 63 15.30 -3.86 -5.46
CA PHE A 63 14.93 -3.69 -4.06
C PHE A 63 16.03 -4.15 -3.09
N ASN A 64 17.09 -4.80 -3.58
CA ASN A 64 18.19 -5.28 -2.73
C ASN A 64 19.25 -4.19 -2.53
N CYS A 65 18.96 -3.23 -1.66
CA CYS A 65 19.81 -2.06 -1.46
C CYS A 65 21.19 -2.40 -0.90
N GLN A 66 21.30 -3.39 0.00
CA GLN A 66 22.59 -3.81 0.55
C GLN A 66 23.49 -4.45 -0.52
N LYS A 67 22.91 -5.24 -1.43
CA LYS A 67 23.64 -5.80 -2.58
C LYS A 67 24.22 -4.70 -3.48
N HIS A 68 23.55 -3.56 -3.57
CA HIS A 68 23.99 -2.40 -4.35
C HIS A 68 24.81 -1.38 -3.54
N GLY A 69 25.26 -1.74 -2.34
CA GLY A 69 26.25 -0.95 -1.59
C GLY A 69 25.66 0.05 -0.60
N ARG A 70 24.36 -0.01 -0.29
CA ARG A 70 23.79 0.77 0.82
C ARG A 70 24.40 0.31 2.14
N SER A 71 25.15 1.19 2.79
CA SER A 71 25.94 0.87 3.98
C SER A 71 25.15 0.98 5.29
N ASP A 72 24.22 1.94 5.39
CA ASP A 72 23.37 2.08 6.55
C ASP A 72 22.34 0.95 6.64
N LYS A 73 22.06 0.50 7.86
CA LYS A 73 21.09 -0.57 8.14
C LYS A 73 19.99 -0.11 9.09
N LEU A 74 19.99 1.16 9.49
CA LEU A 74 19.09 1.68 10.51
C LEU A 74 17.62 1.62 10.06
N TYR A 75 17.36 1.88 8.77
CA TYR A 75 16.02 1.76 8.18
C TYR A 75 15.41 0.35 8.34
N GLN A 76 16.24 -0.68 8.44
CA GLN A 76 15.77 -2.06 8.63
C GLN A 76 15.30 -2.33 10.06
N LYS A 77 15.61 -1.45 11.03
CA LYS A 77 15.40 -1.68 12.47
C LYS A 77 14.10 -1.10 13.01
N TYR A 78 13.18 -0.68 12.16
CA TYR A 78 11.92 -0.08 12.60
C TYR A 78 10.76 -1.04 12.37
N ARG A 79 9.97 -1.25 13.43
CA ARG A 79 8.68 -1.93 13.36
C ARG A 79 7.53 -0.98 13.58
N TRP A 80 6.37 -1.30 13.02
CA TRP A 80 5.15 -0.56 13.28
C TRP A 80 4.50 -1.01 14.59
N SER A 81 4.10 -0.05 15.43
CA SER A 81 3.36 -0.31 16.66
C SER A 81 2.04 0.44 16.63
N PRO A 82 0.90 -0.25 16.39
CA PRO A 82 -0.41 0.38 16.51
C PRO A 82 -0.64 0.93 17.92
N PHE A 83 -1.43 1.99 18.04
CA PHE A 83 -1.71 2.62 19.33
C PHE A 83 -2.73 1.85 20.17
N SER A 84 -3.63 1.13 19.52
CA SER A 84 -4.83 0.55 20.14
C SER A 84 -4.72 -0.95 20.40
N CYS A 85 -3.72 -1.63 19.85
CA CYS A 85 -3.42 -3.03 20.15
C CYS A 85 -2.00 -3.42 19.71
N PRO A 86 -1.46 -4.54 20.22
CA PRO A 86 -0.25 -5.12 19.65
C PRO A 86 -0.50 -5.65 18.24
N LEU A 87 0.46 -5.41 17.33
CA LEU A 87 0.55 -6.12 16.06
C LEU A 87 1.35 -7.41 16.30
N PRO A 88 0.78 -8.60 16.05
CA PRO A 88 1.52 -9.85 16.16
C PRO A 88 2.72 -9.87 15.20
N ARG A 89 3.87 -10.33 15.68
CA ARG A 89 5.04 -10.53 14.82
C ARG A 89 4.74 -11.61 13.80
N PHE A 90 5.17 -11.40 12.55
CA PHE A 90 4.98 -12.40 11.51
C PHE A 90 5.68 -13.72 11.82
N ASN A 91 4.94 -14.82 11.63
CA ASN A 91 5.44 -16.18 11.72
C ASN A 91 5.15 -16.90 10.39
N GLY A 92 6.20 -17.15 9.61
CA GLY A 92 6.05 -17.76 8.28
C GLY A 92 5.56 -19.20 8.31
N LEU A 93 5.89 -19.96 9.37
CA LEU A 93 5.42 -21.34 9.53
C LEU A 93 3.92 -21.38 9.83
N ASP A 94 3.45 -20.54 10.76
CA ASP A 94 2.02 -20.38 11.06
C ASP A 94 1.25 -19.91 9.81
N PHE A 95 1.79 -18.93 9.08
CA PHE A 95 1.21 -18.47 7.81
C PHE A 95 1.06 -19.63 6.82
N LEU A 96 2.11 -20.42 6.61
CA LEU A 96 2.10 -21.57 5.70
C LEU A 96 1.09 -22.65 6.14
N GLN A 97 0.95 -22.89 7.44
CA GLN A 97 -0.03 -23.85 7.97
C GLN A 97 -1.45 -23.38 7.75
N ARG A 98 -1.76 -22.12 8.06
CA ARG A 98 -3.11 -21.53 7.89
C ARG A 98 -3.53 -21.46 6.44
N TYR A 99 -2.60 -21.16 5.53
CA TYR A 99 -2.88 -21.00 4.10
C TYR A 99 -2.40 -22.21 3.27
N ARG A 100 -2.33 -23.39 3.88
CA ARG A 100 -2.03 -24.65 3.18
C ARG A 100 -3.02 -24.87 2.03
N GLY A 101 -2.50 -25.13 0.84
CA GLY A 101 -3.29 -25.36 -0.38
C GLY A 101 -4.03 -24.12 -0.92
N LYS A 102 -3.72 -22.92 -0.42
CA LYS A 102 -4.39 -21.67 -0.81
C LYS A 102 -3.62 -20.92 -1.90
N LYS A 103 -4.33 -20.02 -2.58
CA LYS A 103 -3.78 -19.15 -3.62
C LYS A 103 -3.97 -17.69 -3.25
N ILE A 104 -2.88 -16.95 -3.16
CA ILE A 104 -2.85 -15.52 -2.83
C ILE A 104 -2.25 -14.78 -4.02
N MET A 105 -2.89 -13.73 -4.50
CA MET A 105 -2.40 -12.96 -5.66
C MET A 105 -2.31 -11.47 -5.36
N PHE A 106 -1.13 -10.91 -5.61
CA PHE A 106 -0.90 -9.47 -5.72
C PHE A 106 -1.21 -9.02 -7.14
N VAL A 107 -2.00 -7.96 -7.30
CA VAL A 107 -2.42 -7.45 -8.61
C VAL A 107 -2.19 -5.95 -8.66
N GLY A 108 -1.29 -5.49 -9.54
CA GLY A 108 -1.03 -4.06 -9.61
C GLY A 108 0.27 -3.65 -10.25
N ASP A 109 0.79 -2.51 -9.79
CA ASP A 109 2.01 -1.89 -10.30
C ASP A 109 3.28 -2.50 -9.65
N SER A 110 4.42 -1.82 -9.81
CA SER A 110 5.71 -2.28 -9.27
C SER A 110 5.73 -2.39 -7.74
N LEU A 111 4.81 -1.75 -7.02
CA LEU A 111 4.73 -1.90 -5.57
C LEU A 111 4.03 -3.21 -5.17
N SER A 112 3.17 -3.77 -6.03
CA SER A 112 2.71 -5.15 -5.87
C SER A 112 3.87 -6.14 -6.00
N LEU A 113 4.80 -5.92 -6.95
CA LEU A 113 6.01 -6.74 -7.05
C LEU A 113 6.89 -6.61 -5.79
N ASN A 114 7.06 -5.38 -5.28
CA ASN A 114 7.83 -5.11 -4.08
C ASN A 114 7.25 -5.82 -2.84
N GLN A 115 5.92 -5.77 -2.66
CA GLN A 115 5.23 -6.48 -1.56
C GLN A 115 5.24 -8.00 -1.75
N PHE A 116 5.07 -8.49 -2.99
CA PHE A 116 5.15 -9.91 -3.34
C PHE A 116 6.52 -10.51 -2.99
N ASN A 117 7.62 -9.85 -3.38
CA ASN A 117 8.97 -10.29 -3.03
C ASN A 117 9.18 -10.32 -1.52
N SER A 118 8.73 -9.28 -0.81
CA SER A 118 8.78 -9.22 0.66
C SER A 118 8.09 -10.42 1.30
N LEU A 119 6.83 -10.72 0.93
CA LEU A 119 6.09 -11.84 1.54
C LEU A 119 6.78 -13.18 1.27
N ALA A 120 7.25 -13.39 0.03
CA ALA A 120 7.97 -14.61 -0.32
C ALA A 120 9.24 -14.79 0.52
N CYS A 121 10.01 -13.70 0.73
CA CYS A 121 11.20 -13.74 1.58
C CYS A 121 10.90 -13.96 3.06
N MET A 122 9.87 -13.26 3.59
CA MET A 122 9.44 -13.43 4.98
C MET A 122 9.04 -14.87 5.26
N ILE A 123 8.34 -15.53 4.33
CA ILE A 123 7.98 -16.95 4.49
C ILE A 123 9.22 -17.84 4.35
N HIS A 124 10.04 -17.63 3.31
CA HIS A 124 11.23 -18.44 3.05
C HIS A 124 12.20 -18.46 4.24
N ALA A 125 12.37 -17.34 4.93
CA ALA A 125 13.25 -17.24 6.10
C ALA A 125 12.85 -18.18 7.25
N TRP A 126 11.57 -18.55 7.38
CA TRP A 126 11.09 -19.51 8.38
C TRP A 126 11.26 -20.97 7.95
N VAL A 127 11.34 -21.23 6.65
CA VAL A 127 11.45 -22.57 6.08
C VAL A 127 12.53 -22.64 4.99
N PRO A 128 13.79 -22.24 5.26
CA PRO A 128 14.81 -22.05 4.22
C PRO A 128 15.19 -23.36 3.50
N LYS A 129 14.89 -24.51 4.10
CA LYS A 129 15.12 -25.84 3.53
C LYS A 129 13.90 -26.42 2.82
N SER A 130 12.71 -25.83 2.99
CA SER A 130 11.50 -26.28 2.30
C SER A 130 11.63 -25.98 0.81
N LYS A 131 11.25 -26.93 -0.02
CA LYS A 131 11.30 -26.73 -1.47
C LYS A 131 10.33 -25.61 -1.89
N SER A 132 10.87 -24.64 -2.63
CA SER A 132 10.11 -23.55 -3.24
C SER A 132 10.47 -23.40 -4.70
N THR A 133 9.47 -23.19 -5.55
CA THR A 133 9.68 -22.95 -6.98
C THR A 133 9.23 -21.56 -7.37
N PHE A 134 9.97 -20.94 -8.29
CA PHE A 134 9.62 -19.67 -8.92
C PHE A 134 9.39 -19.89 -10.41
N SER A 135 8.34 -19.27 -10.93
CA SER A 135 8.07 -19.22 -12.37
C SER A 135 7.53 -17.87 -12.77
N GLN A 136 7.91 -17.41 -13.95
CA GLN A 136 7.42 -16.17 -14.53
C GLN A 136 7.03 -16.41 -15.98
N ARG A 137 5.84 -15.97 -16.36
CA ARG A 137 5.31 -15.99 -17.73
C ARG A 137 4.54 -14.69 -17.97
N ASP A 138 5.02 -13.88 -18.90
CA ASP A 138 4.44 -12.59 -19.25
C ASP A 138 4.19 -11.70 -18.02
N ALA A 139 2.92 -11.37 -17.74
CA ALA A 139 2.50 -10.55 -16.61
C ALA A 139 2.37 -11.34 -15.28
N LEU A 140 2.43 -12.68 -15.33
CA LEU A 140 2.20 -13.54 -14.18
C LEU A 140 3.51 -14.11 -13.63
N SER A 141 3.83 -13.80 -12.38
CA SER A 141 4.86 -14.48 -11.60
C SER A 141 4.22 -15.32 -10.51
N LYS A 142 4.89 -16.41 -10.11
CA LYS A 142 4.42 -17.34 -9.08
C LYS A 142 5.58 -17.87 -8.25
N VAL A 143 5.41 -17.86 -6.93
CA VAL A 143 6.20 -18.64 -5.97
C VAL A 143 5.30 -19.71 -5.37
N THR A 144 5.73 -20.97 -5.39
CA THR A 144 5.03 -22.08 -4.74
C THR A 144 5.88 -22.62 -3.60
N PHE A 145 5.31 -22.73 -2.40
CA PHE A 145 5.91 -23.46 -1.27
C PHE A 145 5.37 -24.89 -1.28
N GLU A 146 6.12 -25.82 -1.90
CA GLU A 146 5.59 -27.10 -2.38
C GLU A 146 5.04 -27.98 -1.24
N GLU A 147 5.75 -28.06 -0.12
CA GLU A 147 5.33 -28.86 1.04
C GLU A 147 3.99 -28.42 1.66
N TYR A 148 3.62 -27.16 1.45
CA TYR A 148 2.40 -26.54 1.97
C TYR A 148 1.35 -26.36 0.88
N GLY A 149 1.69 -26.54 -0.40
CA GLY A 149 0.80 -26.24 -1.52
C GLY A 149 0.32 -24.78 -1.56
N LEU A 150 0.98 -23.87 -0.84
CA LEU A 150 0.68 -22.44 -0.90
C LEU A 150 1.26 -21.87 -2.19
N GLU A 151 0.43 -21.21 -2.97
CA GLU A 151 0.83 -20.50 -4.18
C GLU A 151 0.65 -19.00 -3.99
N ILE A 152 1.73 -18.24 -4.17
CA ILE A 152 1.72 -16.78 -4.15
C ILE A 152 1.95 -16.32 -5.58
N TYR A 153 1.05 -15.48 -6.07
CA TYR A 153 1.06 -14.95 -7.42
C TYR A 153 1.30 -13.44 -7.41
N LEU A 154 1.87 -12.95 -8.50
CA LEU A 154 1.90 -11.56 -8.88
C LEU A 154 1.33 -11.45 -10.30
N TYR A 155 0.30 -10.64 -10.47
CA TYR A 155 -0.21 -10.24 -11.78
C TYR A 155 0.07 -8.76 -12.02
N ARG A 156 0.98 -8.46 -12.95
CA ARG A 156 1.38 -7.09 -13.25
C ARG A 156 0.37 -6.38 -14.14
N THR A 157 -0.28 -5.37 -13.60
CA THR A 157 -1.13 -4.43 -14.34
C THR A 157 -1.09 -3.06 -13.65
N ALA A 158 -0.34 -2.13 -14.23
CA ALA A 158 -0.04 -0.86 -13.56
C ALA A 158 -1.29 -0.01 -13.24
N TYR A 159 -2.36 -0.16 -14.03
CA TYR A 159 -3.59 0.63 -13.94
C TYR A 159 -4.81 -0.17 -13.50
N LEU A 160 -4.69 -1.50 -13.37
CA LEU A 160 -5.79 -2.48 -13.29
C LEU A 160 -6.67 -2.54 -14.55
N VAL A 161 -7.06 -1.38 -15.09
CA VAL A 161 -7.72 -1.23 -16.38
C VAL A 161 -6.76 -1.39 -17.56
N ASP A 162 -7.32 -1.58 -18.74
CA ASP A 162 -6.54 -1.96 -19.92
C ASP A 162 -5.72 -0.78 -20.48
N LEU A 163 -4.48 -1.07 -20.86
CA LEU A 163 -3.63 -0.20 -21.68
C LEU A 163 -3.29 -0.95 -22.96
N ASP A 164 -4.00 -0.62 -24.03
CA ASP A 164 -3.92 -1.33 -25.31
C ASP A 164 -3.12 -0.53 -26.35
N ARG A 165 -2.56 -1.23 -27.34
CA ARG A 165 -2.04 -0.59 -28.55
C ARG A 165 -3.08 -0.69 -29.66
N GLU A 166 -3.64 0.47 -30.02
CA GLU A 166 -4.62 0.65 -31.09
C GLU A 166 -3.98 1.30 -32.31
N LYS A 167 -4.73 1.40 -33.43
CA LYS A 167 -4.26 2.08 -34.65
C LYS A 167 -3.86 3.54 -34.40
N VAL A 168 -4.53 4.21 -33.45
CA VAL A 168 -4.27 5.60 -33.08
C VAL A 168 -3.07 5.77 -32.14
N GLY A 169 -2.54 4.69 -31.57
CA GLY A 169 -1.47 4.70 -30.56
C GLY A 169 -1.82 3.88 -29.33
N ARG A 170 -1.10 4.10 -28.23
CA ARG A 170 -1.36 3.46 -26.93
C ARG A 170 -2.55 4.15 -26.26
N VAL A 171 -3.56 3.39 -25.84
CA VAL A 171 -4.81 3.91 -25.30
C VAL A 171 -5.05 3.33 -23.92
N LEU A 172 -5.12 4.20 -22.91
CA LEU A 172 -5.56 3.82 -21.56
C LEU A 172 -7.10 3.80 -21.53
N LYS A 173 -7.71 2.63 -21.40
CA LYS A 173 -9.16 2.43 -21.46
C LYS A 173 -9.76 2.34 -20.07
N LEU A 174 -10.34 3.44 -19.58
CA LEU A 174 -10.77 3.53 -18.19
C LEU A 174 -12.00 2.69 -17.85
N ASP A 175 -12.78 2.28 -18.84
CA ASP A 175 -14.02 1.51 -18.68
C ASP A 175 -13.86 0.02 -19.03
N SER A 176 -12.63 -0.47 -19.18
CA SER A 176 -12.32 -1.84 -19.61
C SER A 176 -11.33 -2.56 -18.68
N ILE A 177 -11.64 -3.83 -18.38
CA ILE A 177 -10.76 -4.80 -17.72
C ILE A 177 -10.93 -6.13 -18.45
N LYS A 178 -10.11 -6.38 -19.48
CA LYS A 178 -10.16 -7.61 -20.28
C LYS A 178 -9.54 -8.80 -19.54
N ASN A 179 -8.47 -8.55 -18.80
CA ASN A 179 -7.67 -9.60 -18.18
C ASN A 179 -8.15 -10.01 -16.77
N GLY A 180 -9.32 -9.54 -16.35
CA GLY A 180 -9.84 -9.78 -15.00
C GLY A 180 -10.05 -11.28 -14.70
N ASP A 181 -10.30 -12.10 -15.72
CA ASP A 181 -10.44 -13.56 -15.57
C ASP A 181 -9.17 -14.22 -14.99
N SER A 182 -8.00 -13.60 -15.19
CA SER A 182 -6.73 -14.09 -14.61
C SER A 182 -6.69 -13.97 -13.09
N TRP A 183 -7.55 -13.16 -12.48
CA TRP A 183 -7.60 -12.95 -11.03
C TRP A 183 -8.58 -13.90 -10.33
N MET A 184 -9.35 -14.67 -11.10
CA MET A 184 -10.37 -15.58 -10.59
C MET A 184 -9.76 -16.83 -9.93
N GLY A 185 -10.49 -17.40 -8.97
CA GLY A 185 -10.07 -18.63 -8.28
C GLY A 185 -8.98 -18.44 -7.22
N MET A 186 -8.68 -17.20 -6.84
CA MET A 186 -7.78 -16.88 -5.73
C MET A 186 -8.54 -16.85 -4.40
N ASP A 187 -7.93 -17.35 -3.33
CA ASP A 187 -8.47 -17.25 -1.97
C ASP A 187 -8.28 -15.84 -1.39
N ALA A 188 -7.22 -15.15 -1.81
CA ALA A 188 -6.99 -13.73 -1.49
C ALA A 188 -6.46 -12.95 -2.69
N LEU A 189 -7.04 -11.77 -2.92
CA LEU A 189 -6.59 -10.80 -3.91
C LEU A 189 -6.13 -9.52 -3.23
N ILE A 190 -4.90 -9.07 -3.50
CA ILE A 190 -4.30 -7.86 -2.96
C ILE A 190 -4.03 -6.90 -4.10
N PHE A 191 -4.90 -5.92 -4.28
CA PHE A 191 -4.79 -4.93 -5.33
C PHE A 191 -3.99 -3.71 -4.89
N ASN A 192 -3.21 -3.15 -5.80
CA ASN A 192 -2.70 -1.79 -5.67
C ASN A 192 -2.60 -1.13 -7.05
N THR A 193 -2.66 0.20 -7.08
CA THR A 193 -2.34 0.96 -8.30
C THR A 193 -2.26 2.45 -7.97
N TRP A 194 -1.14 3.12 -8.27
CA TRP A 194 -1.05 4.59 -8.17
C TRP A 194 0.15 5.19 -8.92
N HIS A 195 1.35 4.60 -8.77
CA HIS A 195 2.61 5.28 -9.13
C HIS A 195 2.70 5.67 -10.61
N TRP A 196 2.09 4.86 -11.46
CA TRP A 196 2.10 5.06 -12.91
C TRP A 196 1.06 6.09 -13.38
N TRP A 197 0.01 6.34 -12.60
CA TRP A 197 -1.04 7.30 -12.96
C TRP A 197 -0.52 8.73 -13.01
N THR A 198 0.55 9.05 -12.27
CA THR A 198 1.10 10.41 -12.21
C THR A 198 2.10 10.71 -13.31
N HIS A 199 2.44 9.74 -14.17
CA HIS A 199 3.39 9.96 -15.25
C HIS A 199 2.83 10.92 -16.30
N THR A 200 3.69 11.84 -16.74
CA THR A 200 3.41 12.87 -17.75
C THR A 200 4.60 13.02 -18.70
N GLY A 201 4.41 13.65 -19.86
CA GLY A 201 5.49 13.88 -20.82
C GLY A 201 6.07 12.56 -21.36
N SER A 202 7.39 12.46 -21.45
CA SER A 202 8.07 11.26 -21.98
C SER A 202 7.86 10.00 -21.15
N SER A 203 7.55 10.14 -19.85
CA SER A 203 7.25 9.01 -18.96
C SER A 203 5.82 8.50 -19.09
N GLN A 204 4.93 9.24 -19.78
CA GLN A 204 3.54 8.82 -19.96
C GLN A 204 3.45 7.63 -20.92
N PRO A 205 2.89 6.48 -20.48
CA PRO A 205 2.89 5.28 -21.30
C PRO A 205 1.67 5.17 -22.23
N TRP A 206 0.74 6.12 -22.19
CA TRP A 206 -0.39 6.21 -23.13
C TRP A 206 -0.31 7.48 -23.97
N ASP A 207 -0.82 7.39 -25.19
CA ASP A 207 -0.93 8.50 -26.14
C ASP A 207 -2.32 9.16 -26.09
N TYR A 208 -3.33 8.40 -25.67
CA TYR A 208 -4.73 8.79 -25.50
C TYR A 208 -5.37 8.08 -24.30
N VAL A 209 -6.47 8.65 -23.81
CA VAL A 209 -7.34 8.03 -22.81
C VAL A 209 -8.73 7.81 -23.40
N GLU A 210 -9.25 6.60 -23.28
CA GLU A 210 -10.61 6.26 -23.69
C GLU A 210 -11.51 6.12 -22.46
N VAL A 211 -12.66 6.78 -22.52
CA VAL A 211 -13.66 6.80 -21.45
C VAL A 211 -15.03 7.14 -22.02
N ASP A 212 -16.08 6.44 -21.60
CA ASP A 212 -17.46 6.67 -22.04
C ASP A 212 -17.57 6.71 -23.59
N ASN A 213 -16.86 5.81 -24.29
CA ASN A 213 -16.70 5.74 -25.75
C ASN A 213 -16.13 7.01 -26.41
N ARG A 214 -15.42 7.85 -25.65
CA ARG A 214 -14.72 9.05 -26.13
C ARG A 214 -13.22 8.87 -26.03
N LEU A 215 -12.53 9.19 -27.12
CA LEU A 215 -11.07 9.24 -27.15
C LEU A 215 -10.59 10.66 -26.84
N LEU A 216 -9.86 10.82 -25.75
CA LEU A 216 -9.30 12.08 -25.29
C LEU A 216 -7.79 12.05 -25.44
N LYS A 217 -7.19 13.22 -25.76
CA LYS A 217 -5.73 13.30 -25.81
C LYS A 217 -5.11 13.08 -24.44
N ASP A 218 -5.74 13.66 -23.42
CA ASP A 218 -5.30 13.51 -22.05
C ASP A 218 -6.42 13.92 -21.08
N MET A 219 -6.24 13.67 -19.77
CA MET A 219 -7.20 14.08 -18.75
C MET A 219 -6.59 14.29 -17.35
N ASN A 220 -7.34 14.88 -16.43
CA ASN A 220 -6.87 15.01 -15.05
C ASN A 220 -6.58 13.62 -14.41
N ARG A 221 -5.40 13.46 -13.80
CA ARG A 221 -4.94 12.19 -13.23
C ARG A 221 -5.86 11.61 -12.16
N PHE A 222 -6.37 12.45 -11.26
CA PHE A 222 -7.28 12.00 -10.19
C PHE A 222 -8.65 11.61 -10.74
N VAL A 223 -9.12 12.30 -11.79
CA VAL A 223 -10.36 11.92 -12.49
C VAL A 223 -10.18 10.59 -13.23
N ALA A 224 -9.05 10.40 -13.92
CA ALA A 224 -8.71 9.14 -14.58
C ALA A 224 -8.67 7.99 -13.57
N TYR A 225 -7.94 8.22 -12.47
CA TYR A 225 -7.78 7.25 -11.39
C TYR A 225 -9.12 6.86 -10.76
N TYR A 226 -9.96 7.85 -10.46
CA TYR A 226 -11.30 7.62 -9.92
C TYR A 226 -12.17 6.79 -10.88
N LYS A 227 -12.13 7.08 -12.18
CA LYS A 227 -12.90 6.34 -13.19
C LYS A 227 -12.39 4.91 -13.35
N GLY A 228 -11.08 4.71 -13.50
CA GLY A 228 -10.48 3.38 -13.58
C GLY A 228 -10.75 2.52 -12.36
N LEU A 229 -10.59 3.09 -11.15
CA LEU A 229 -10.94 2.40 -9.91
C LEU A 229 -12.45 2.12 -9.79
N THR A 230 -13.31 2.98 -10.33
CA THR A 230 -14.75 2.70 -10.39
C THR A 230 -15.04 1.50 -11.29
N THR A 231 -14.30 1.33 -12.39
CA THR A 231 -14.39 0.14 -13.25
C THR A 231 -13.92 -1.12 -12.53
N TRP A 232 -12.79 -1.05 -11.82
CA TRP A 232 -12.33 -2.14 -10.95
C TRP A 232 -13.36 -2.50 -9.87
N ALA A 233 -13.94 -1.50 -9.20
CA ALA A 233 -15.00 -1.72 -8.20
C ALA A 233 -16.21 -2.45 -8.81
N LYS A 234 -16.65 -2.08 -10.02
CA LYS A 234 -17.71 -2.80 -10.74
C LYS A 234 -17.30 -4.24 -11.08
N TRP A 235 -16.03 -4.48 -11.41
CA TRP A 235 -15.52 -5.84 -11.64
C TRP A 235 -15.60 -6.67 -10.36
N ILE A 236 -15.23 -6.12 -9.20
CA ILE A 236 -15.39 -6.81 -7.89
C ILE A 236 -16.87 -7.16 -7.64
N GLU A 237 -17.77 -6.20 -7.81
CA GLU A 237 -19.22 -6.39 -7.63
C GLU A 237 -19.82 -7.46 -8.54
N ARG A 238 -19.26 -7.67 -9.73
CA ARG A 238 -19.76 -8.68 -10.67
C ARG A 238 -19.17 -10.05 -10.43
N ASN A 239 -17.87 -10.13 -10.13
CA ASN A 239 -17.14 -11.39 -10.25
C ASN A 239 -16.77 -12.05 -8.92
N ILE A 240 -16.60 -11.28 -7.84
CA ILE A 240 -16.08 -11.85 -6.59
C ILE A 240 -17.18 -12.46 -5.73
N ASN A 241 -16.99 -13.70 -5.26
CA ASN A 241 -17.80 -14.27 -4.19
C ASN A 241 -17.08 -14.07 -2.84
N PRO A 242 -17.58 -13.21 -1.92
CA PRO A 242 -16.92 -12.93 -0.65
C PRO A 242 -16.79 -14.13 0.30
N SER A 243 -17.56 -15.20 0.07
CA SER A 243 -17.42 -16.45 0.84
C SER A 243 -16.21 -17.29 0.41
N GLN A 244 -15.66 -17.02 -0.78
CA GLN A 244 -14.54 -17.77 -1.36
C GLN A 244 -13.26 -16.95 -1.42
N THR A 245 -13.37 -15.64 -1.68
CA THR A 245 -12.22 -14.76 -1.90
C THR A 245 -12.25 -13.57 -0.96
N LYS A 246 -11.18 -13.37 -0.18
CA LYS A 246 -10.93 -12.10 0.55
C LYS A 246 -10.26 -11.10 -0.41
N VAL A 247 -10.80 -9.88 -0.49
CA VAL A 247 -10.25 -8.82 -1.36
C VAL A 247 -9.65 -7.71 -0.51
N PHE A 248 -8.43 -7.31 -0.85
CA PHE A 248 -7.68 -6.24 -0.22
C PHE A 248 -7.34 -5.17 -1.25
N PHE A 249 -7.28 -3.92 -0.78
CA PHE A 249 -6.69 -2.83 -1.54
C PHE A 249 -5.60 -2.18 -0.69
N LEU A 250 -4.37 -2.20 -1.19
CA LEU A 250 -3.22 -1.53 -0.58
C LEU A 250 -3.38 -0.02 -0.75
N GLY A 251 -3.25 0.71 0.35
CA GLY A 251 -3.20 2.17 0.35
C GLY A 251 -2.11 2.73 -0.55
N ILE A 252 -2.19 4.04 -0.79
CA ILE A 252 -1.21 4.77 -1.60
C ILE A 252 0.17 4.64 -0.95
N SER A 253 1.10 3.96 -1.64
CA SER A 253 2.51 4.01 -1.31
C SER A 253 3.03 5.41 -1.67
N PRO A 254 3.58 6.18 -0.72
CA PRO A 254 4.09 7.52 -1.00
C PRO A 254 5.39 7.49 -1.79
N VAL A 255 5.78 8.66 -2.28
CA VAL A 255 7.11 8.94 -2.81
C VAL A 255 7.77 10.02 -1.95
N HIS A 256 9.10 10.07 -1.95
CA HIS A 256 9.87 11.06 -1.19
C HIS A 256 10.85 11.84 -2.08
N TYR A 257 10.37 12.39 -3.19
CA TYR A 257 11.19 13.18 -4.11
C TYR A 257 11.40 14.64 -3.69
N VAL A 258 10.67 15.15 -2.68
CA VAL A 258 10.78 16.57 -2.28
C VAL A 258 10.74 16.71 -0.76
N GLY A 259 11.81 17.22 -0.16
CA GLY A 259 11.96 17.34 1.29
C GLY A 259 10.93 18.21 1.99
N ARG A 260 10.32 19.15 1.26
CA ARG A 260 9.23 19.98 1.77
C ARG A 260 8.06 19.16 2.31
N ASP A 261 7.85 17.95 1.78
CA ASP A 261 6.76 17.08 2.20
C ASP A 261 6.93 16.61 3.65
N TRP A 262 8.17 16.62 4.17
CA TRP A 262 8.54 16.39 5.56
C TRP A 262 9.21 17.60 6.24
N ASN A 263 8.95 18.82 5.75
CA ASN A 263 9.49 20.08 6.28
C ASN A 263 11.03 20.16 6.34
N GLN A 264 11.72 19.61 5.34
CA GLN A 264 13.18 19.68 5.21
C GLN A 264 13.61 20.30 3.88
N PRO A 265 14.81 20.88 3.78
CA PRO A 265 15.34 21.44 2.53
C PRO A 265 15.85 20.35 1.55
N ALA A 266 15.74 19.08 1.91
CA ALA A 266 16.19 17.94 1.09
C ALA A 266 15.56 17.96 -0.31
N LYS A 267 16.36 17.58 -1.32
CA LYS A 267 15.94 17.58 -2.73
C LYS A 267 15.40 16.23 -3.21
N SER A 268 15.46 15.20 -2.36
CA SER A 268 14.95 13.84 -2.57
C SER A 268 15.07 13.07 -1.24
N CYS A 269 14.82 11.76 -1.28
CA CYS A 269 15.04 10.83 -0.18
C CYS A 269 16.53 10.49 0.06
N MET A 270 17.44 11.02 -0.75
CA MET A 270 18.87 10.72 -0.65
C MET A 270 19.41 11.10 0.73
N SER A 271 20.19 10.19 1.34
CA SER A 271 20.84 10.37 2.65
C SER A 271 19.87 10.46 3.85
N GLU A 272 18.59 10.17 3.65
CA GLU A 272 17.64 10.02 4.76
C GLU A 272 17.84 8.64 5.41
N THR A 273 18.32 8.61 6.65
CA THR A 273 18.67 7.35 7.34
C THR A 273 17.73 6.99 8.50
N GLU A 274 16.80 7.90 8.80
CA GLU A 274 15.83 7.76 9.88
C GLU A 274 14.40 8.11 9.41
N PRO A 275 13.37 7.48 9.99
CA PRO A 275 11.99 7.87 9.78
C PRO A 275 11.73 9.33 10.15
N PHE A 276 10.60 9.86 9.70
CA PHE A 276 10.03 11.07 10.26
C PHE A 276 9.33 10.77 11.60
N PHE A 277 9.70 11.48 12.66
CA PHE A 277 9.23 11.25 14.04
C PHE A 277 8.11 12.19 14.51
N GLY A 278 7.40 12.88 13.62
CA GLY A 278 6.28 13.75 14.00
C GLY A 278 4.94 13.03 14.16
N LEU A 279 4.05 13.60 14.98
CA LEU A 279 2.69 13.09 15.18
C LEU A 279 1.84 13.13 13.90
N LYS A 280 2.07 14.14 13.05
CA LYS A 280 1.37 14.32 11.77
C LYS A 280 2.39 14.56 10.68
N TYR A 281 2.24 13.85 9.56
CA TYR A 281 3.09 14.09 8.40
C TYR A 281 2.75 15.45 7.76
N PRO A 282 3.74 16.33 7.48
CA PRO A 282 3.48 17.70 7.03
C PRO A 282 2.68 17.80 5.73
N ALA A 283 2.99 16.97 4.73
CA ALA A 283 2.25 16.96 3.45
C ALA A 283 0.77 16.54 3.57
N GLY A 284 0.36 15.99 4.72
CA GLY A 284 -1.01 15.54 4.95
C GLY A 284 -1.42 14.34 4.09
N THR A 285 -2.72 14.12 3.97
CA THR A 285 -3.30 12.99 3.24
C THR A 285 -3.25 13.23 1.72
N PRO A 286 -2.64 12.33 0.93
CA PRO A 286 -2.61 12.47 -0.52
C PRO A 286 -4.02 12.43 -1.15
N MET A 287 -4.26 13.22 -2.20
CA MET A 287 -5.55 13.20 -2.91
C MET A 287 -5.89 11.83 -3.52
N ALA A 288 -4.89 11.03 -3.90
CA ALA A 288 -5.09 9.67 -4.36
C ALA A 288 -5.73 8.77 -3.29
N TRP A 289 -5.38 8.98 -2.02
CA TRP A 289 -5.98 8.27 -0.89
C TRP A 289 -7.47 8.62 -0.78
N VAL A 290 -7.82 9.89 -0.96
CA VAL A 290 -9.22 10.34 -0.95
C VAL A 290 -10.03 9.68 -2.06
N VAL A 291 -9.43 9.52 -3.25
CA VAL A 291 -10.05 8.80 -4.37
C VAL A 291 -10.28 7.34 -4.02
N VAL A 292 -9.28 6.63 -3.51
CA VAL A 292 -9.41 5.22 -3.07
C VAL A 292 -10.52 5.09 -2.04
N ASN A 293 -10.47 5.87 -0.97
CA ASN A 293 -11.46 5.84 0.10
C ASN A 293 -12.88 6.09 -0.45
N LYS A 294 -13.04 7.06 -1.37
CA LYS A 294 -14.32 7.35 -2.01
C LYS A 294 -14.86 6.18 -2.85
N VAL A 295 -13.98 5.46 -3.57
CA VAL A 295 -14.38 4.29 -4.36
C VAL A 295 -14.74 3.13 -3.45
N LEU A 296 -13.89 2.81 -2.46
CA LEU A 296 -14.10 1.70 -1.53
C LEU A 296 -15.42 1.84 -0.75
N ASN A 297 -15.77 3.05 -0.32
CA ASN A 297 -17.04 3.31 0.39
C ASN A 297 -18.30 3.10 -0.46
N ARG A 298 -18.17 2.86 -1.77
CA ARG A 298 -19.28 2.60 -2.68
C ARG A 298 -19.39 1.13 -3.08
N ILE A 299 -18.40 0.33 -2.72
CA ILE A 299 -18.42 -1.11 -2.94
C ILE A 299 -19.31 -1.72 -1.84
N LYS A 300 -20.30 -2.51 -2.25
CA LYS A 300 -21.18 -3.28 -1.36
C LYS A 300 -20.51 -4.56 -0.88
N LYS A 301 -19.72 -5.21 -1.74
CA LYS A 301 -18.89 -6.37 -1.33
C LYS A 301 -17.76 -5.94 -0.40
N PRO A 302 -17.40 -6.77 0.60
CA PRO A 302 -16.33 -6.43 1.52
C PRO A 302 -14.99 -6.34 0.79
N VAL A 303 -14.33 -5.19 0.91
CA VAL A 303 -12.95 -4.97 0.51
C VAL A 303 -12.19 -4.42 1.72
N TYR A 304 -11.13 -5.11 2.11
CA TYR A 304 -10.28 -4.70 3.22
C TYR A 304 -9.29 -3.64 2.75
N PHE A 305 -9.41 -2.43 3.29
CA PHE A 305 -8.46 -1.37 3.01
C PHE A 305 -7.23 -1.50 3.91
N LEU A 306 -6.07 -1.81 3.32
CA LEU A 306 -4.80 -1.76 4.02
C LEU A 306 -4.31 -0.30 4.01
N ASP A 307 -4.75 0.49 4.99
CA ASP A 307 -4.50 1.94 5.08
C ASP A 307 -3.04 2.27 5.47
N VAL A 308 -2.09 1.85 4.63
CA VAL A 308 -0.65 1.96 4.88
C VAL A 308 -0.08 3.33 4.50
N THR A 309 -0.88 4.26 3.96
CA THR A 309 -0.36 5.50 3.38
C THR A 309 0.39 6.37 4.39
N THR A 310 -0.25 6.70 5.52
CA THR A 310 0.38 7.59 6.52
C THR A 310 1.58 6.94 7.20
N LEU A 311 1.49 5.66 7.57
CA LEU A 311 2.64 4.96 8.17
C LEU A 311 3.82 4.89 7.20
N SER A 312 3.55 4.78 5.90
CA SER A 312 4.57 4.76 4.85
C SER A 312 5.16 6.15 4.60
N GLN A 313 4.38 7.24 4.77
CA GLN A 313 4.89 8.61 4.65
C GLN A 313 5.97 8.90 5.69
N TYR A 314 5.91 8.24 6.84
CA TYR A 314 6.96 8.39 7.84
C TYR A 314 8.29 7.74 7.44
N ARG A 315 8.33 6.92 6.40
CA ARG A 315 9.48 6.08 6.06
C ARG A 315 10.36 6.65 4.95
N LYS A 316 10.60 7.96 4.97
CA LYS A 316 11.54 8.63 4.03
C LYS A 316 12.92 7.96 3.95
N ASP A 317 13.31 7.20 4.97
CA ASP A 317 14.55 6.44 5.09
C ASP A 317 14.60 5.12 4.30
N ALA A 318 13.46 4.54 3.95
CA ALA A 318 13.40 3.14 3.52
C ALA A 318 13.46 2.93 1.99
N HIS A 319 13.68 4.00 1.23
CA HIS A 319 13.77 3.95 -0.23
C HIS A 319 15.13 3.43 -0.72
N PRO A 320 15.23 2.85 -1.93
CA PRO A 320 16.52 2.47 -2.49
C PRO A 320 17.47 3.63 -2.72
N GLU A 321 16.98 4.86 -2.90
CA GLU A 321 17.81 6.02 -3.18
C GLU A 321 18.67 5.76 -4.43
N GLY A 322 20.00 5.85 -4.34
CA GLY A 322 20.92 5.48 -5.43
C GLY A 322 21.26 3.98 -5.48
N TYR A 323 20.69 3.16 -4.60
CA TYR A 323 21.05 1.76 -4.39
C TYR A 323 20.05 0.78 -5.01
N SER A 324 19.29 1.19 -6.03
CA SER A 324 18.48 0.24 -6.82
C SER A 324 19.29 -0.47 -7.90
N GLY A 325 20.45 0.05 -8.30
CA GLY A 325 21.22 -0.49 -9.44
C GLY A 325 20.56 -0.27 -10.81
N VAL A 326 19.39 0.36 -10.86
CA VAL A 326 18.62 0.62 -12.10
C VAL A 326 18.33 2.11 -12.29
N MET A 327 17.98 2.81 -11.21
CA MET A 327 17.64 4.23 -11.22
C MET A 327 18.71 5.03 -10.47
N ALA A 328 19.01 6.24 -10.96
CA ALA A 328 19.96 7.13 -10.29
C ALA A 328 19.47 7.57 -8.89
N VAL A 329 18.16 7.82 -8.76
CA VAL A 329 17.49 8.12 -7.49
C VAL A 329 16.09 7.52 -7.53
N ASP A 330 15.88 6.45 -6.78
CA ASP A 330 14.59 5.80 -6.55
C ASP A 330 14.04 6.22 -5.18
N CYS A 331 13.02 7.08 -5.20
CA CYS A 331 12.26 7.46 -4.01
C CYS A 331 10.80 7.02 -4.13
N SER A 332 10.53 5.94 -4.89
CA SER A 332 9.19 5.41 -5.14
C SER A 332 9.03 3.97 -4.70
N HIS A 333 10.04 3.13 -4.87
CA HIS A 333 10.07 1.74 -4.38
C HIS A 333 10.72 1.66 -3.00
N TRP A 334 10.82 0.45 -2.44
CA TRP A 334 11.34 0.26 -1.08
C TRP A 334 12.41 -0.82 -1.04
N CYS A 335 13.43 -0.57 -0.23
CA CYS A 335 14.43 -1.58 0.10
C CYS A 335 13.77 -2.80 0.76
N LEU A 336 14.30 -3.98 0.45
CA LEU A 336 13.98 -5.25 1.12
C LEU A 336 15.22 -5.82 1.81
N PRO A 337 15.13 -6.23 3.09
CA PRO A 337 13.99 -6.06 4.01
C PRO A 337 13.72 -4.58 4.35
N GLY A 338 12.47 -4.24 4.68
CA GLY A 338 12.07 -2.86 4.89
C GLY A 338 10.56 -2.65 5.02
N LEU A 339 10.07 -1.49 4.56
CA LEU A 339 8.67 -1.08 4.72
C LEU A 339 7.63 -2.12 4.18
N PRO A 340 7.83 -2.76 3.02
CA PRO A 340 6.87 -3.76 2.53
C PRO A 340 6.69 -4.96 3.46
N ASP A 341 7.68 -5.26 4.31
CA ASP A 341 7.56 -6.31 5.32
C ASP A 341 6.45 -5.96 6.31
N THR A 342 6.40 -4.69 6.77
CA THR A 342 5.31 -4.19 7.62
C THR A 342 3.97 -4.23 6.92
N TRP A 343 3.89 -3.95 5.62
CA TRP A 343 2.64 -4.11 4.87
C TRP A 343 2.14 -5.57 4.91
N ASN A 344 3.07 -6.52 4.85
CA ASN A 344 2.77 -7.95 4.95
C ASN A 344 2.45 -8.42 6.38
N GLU A 345 3.05 -7.82 7.41
CA GLU A 345 2.62 -8.03 8.81
C GLU A 345 1.15 -7.58 9.01
N LEU A 346 0.81 -6.40 8.49
CA LEU A 346 -0.56 -5.87 8.53
C LEU A 346 -1.53 -6.73 7.71
N LEU A 347 -1.14 -7.13 6.49
CA LEU A 347 -1.92 -8.04 5.65
C LEU A 347 -2.17 -9.37 6.39
N SER A 348 -1.14 -9.98 6.98
CA SER A 348 -1.24 -11.24 7.72
C SER A 348 -2.18 -11.12 8.93
N ALA A 349 -2.10 -10.01 9.67
CA ALA A 349 -3.00 -9.75 10.80
C ALA A 349 -4.46 -9.62 10.37
N VAL A 350 -4.75 -8.91 9.26
CA VAL A 350 -6.12 -8.76 8.74
C VAL A 350 -6.61 -10.05 8.07
N LEU A 351 -5.73 -10.82 7.43
CA LEU A 351 -6.07 -12.11 6.83
C LEU A 351 -6.45 -13.16 7.89
N SER A 352 -5.84 -13.07 9.08
CA SER A 352 -6.04 -14.00 10.21
C SER A 352 -7.22 -13.63 11.11
N GLY A 353 -7.70 -12.38 11.05
CA GLY A 353 -8.99 -11.95 11.60
C GLY A 353 -10.15 -12.29 10.66
#